data_AF-A0A3G8X381-F1
#
_entry.id   AF-A0A3G8X381-F1
#
_cell.length_a   1.000
_cell.length_b   1.000
_cell.length_c   1.000
_cell.angle_alpha   90.00
_cell.angle_beta   90.00
_cell.angle_gamma   90.00
#
_symmetry.space_group_name_H-M   'P 1'
#
loop_
_entity.id
_entity.type
_entity.pdbx_description
1 polymer ?
#
loop_
_entity_poly.entity_id
_entity_poly.type
_entity_poly.pdbx_seq_one_letter_code
_entity_poly.pdbx_strand_id
1 'polypeptide(L)'
;MENVIGLKTERPPRMLFLHVDEYISRLKEAMAYTENVFVQNPNIQLEEFDSSKKINTRWGQQYDVEQMMEHAIVHVLRHRRQIEKALIQFSD
;
A
#
# COMPACT_ATOMS: atom_id res chain seq x y z
N MET A 1 -6.90 4.09 -1.90
CA MET A 1 -7.79 3.50 -2.92
C MET A 1 -9.25 3.55 -2.47
N GLU A 2 -9.57 3.16 -1.23
CA GLU A 2 -10.94 3.19 -0.68
C GLU A 2 -11.75 4.47 -0.96
N ASN A 3 -11.17 5.66 -0.78
CA ASN A 3 -11.87 6.93 -1.03
C ASN A 3 -12.34 7.10 -2.50
N VAL A 4 -11.65 6.51 -3.48
CA VAL A 4 -12.04 6.57 -4.91
C VAL A 4 -13.26 5.70 -5.18
N ILE A 5 -13.40 4.60 -4.45
CA ILE A 5 -14.57 3.73 -4.52
C ILE A 5 -15.65 4.10 -3.48
N GLY A 6 -15.55 5.31 -2.89
CA GLY A 6 -16.55 5.84 -1.95
C GLY A 6 -16.53 5.21 -0.55
N LEU A 7 -15.55 4.34 -0.25
CA LEU A 7 -15.41 3.72 1.05
C LEU A 7 -14.71 4.69 2.02
N LYS A 8 -15.37 4.96 3.15
CA LYS A 8 -14.76 5.66 4.29
C LYS A 8 -14.17 4.63 5.23
N THR A 9 -12.85 4.54 5.24
CA THR A 9 -12.11 3.65 6.12
C THR A 9 -11.31 4.45 7.14
N GLU A 10 -11.10 3.83 8.31
CA GLU A 10 -10.20 4.37 9.30
C GLU A 10 -8.81 3.81 9.07
N ARG A 11 -7.80 4.69 9.07
CA ARG A 11 -6.41 4.25 8.93
C ARG A 11 -6.02 3.47 10.18
N PRO A 12 -5.53 2.22 10.06
CA PRO A 12 -5.12 1.45 11.23
C PRO A 12 -3.95 2.15 11.96
N PRO A 13 -3.88 2.05 13.30
CA PRO A 13 -2.78 2.60 14.07
C PRO A 13 -1.47 1.89 13.73
N ARG A 14 -0.34 2.52 14.05
CA ARG A 14 0.96 1.84 13.99
C ARG A 14 1.01 0.77 15.07
N MET A 15 1.47 -0.41 14.71
CA MET A 15 1.60 -1.54 15.62
C MET A 15 3.07 -1.99 15.70
N LEU A 16 3.46 -2.40 16.89
CA LEU A 16 4.74 -3.03 17.18
C LEU A 16 4.44 -4.40 17.75
N PHE A 17 5.17 -5.40 17.26
CA PHE A 17 5.03 -6.78 17.67
C PHE A 17 6.33 -7.29 18.28
N LEU A 18 6.21 -8.30 19.15
CA LEU A 18 7.35 -8.93 19.81
C LEU A 18 7.96 -10.02 18.94
N HIS A 19 7.16 -10.66 18.08
CA HIS A 19 7.58 -11.79 17.27
C HIS A 19 7.47 -11.52 15.76
N VAL A 20 8.40 -12.11 14.99
CA VAL A 20 8.44 -11.95 13.53
C VAL A 20 7.19 -12.49 12.84
N ASP A 21 6.60 -13.56 13.37
CA ASP A 21 5.41 -14.19 12.78
C ASP A 21 4.20 -13.25 12.78
N GLU A 22 4.09 -12.36 13.77
CA GLU A 22 3.04 -11.34 13.84
C GLU A 22 3.20 -10.33 12.70
N TYR A 23 4.43 -9.87 12.43
CA TYR A 23 4.70 -9.01 11.27
C TYR A 23 4.39 -9.71 9.95
N ILE A 24 4.75 -10.99 9.81
CA ILE A 24 4.45 -11.80 8.62
C ILE A 24 2.94 -11.92 8.42
N SER A 25 2.17 -12.19 9.47
CA SER A 25 0.70 -12.26 9.40
C SER A 25 0.11 -10.96 8.89
N ARG A 26 0.53 -9.83 9.47
CA ARG A 26 0.02 -8.50 9.10
C ARG A 26 0.35 -8.10 7.67
N LEU A 27 1.51 -8.52 7.15
CA LEU A 27 1.86 -8.32 5.74
C LEU A 27 0.97 -9.16 4.81
N LYS A 28 0.68 -10.42 5.17
CA LYS A 28 -0.26 -11.27 4.40
C LYS A 28 -1.67 -10.68 4.39
N GLU A 29 -2.15 -10.21 5.53
CA GLU A 29 -3.45 -9.54 5.64
C GLU A 29 -3.52 -8.28 4.78
N ALA A 30 -2.45 -7.46 4.73
CA ALA A 30 -2.40 -6.28 3.88
C ALA A 30 -2.44 -6.64 2.37
N MET A 31 -1.75 -7.72 1.97
CA MET A 31 -1.79 -8.21 0.58
C MET A 31 -3.19 -8.74 0.22
N ALA A 32 -3.78 -9.58 1.06
CA ALA A 32 -5.12 -10.14 0.86
C ALA A 32 -6.19 -9.04 0.82
N TYR A 33 -6.07 -8.02 1.68
CA TYR A 33 -6.95 -6.86 1.63
C TYR A 33 -6.85 -6.13 0.29
N THR A 34 -5.62 -5.89 -0.19
CA THR A 34 -5.38 -5.23 -1.47
C THR A 34 -5.99 -6.02 -2.62
N GLU A 35 -5.79 -7.33 -2.67
CA GLU A 35 -6.42 -8.22 -3.65
C GLU A 35 -7.94 -8.14 -3.59
N ASN A 36 -8.52 -8.24 -2.38
CA ASN A 36 -9.97 -8.20 -2.20
C ASN A 36 -10.58 -6.88 -2.67
N VAL A 37 -9.87 -5.74 -2.56
CA VAL A 37 -10.36 -4.47 -3.13
C VAL A 37 -10.63 -4.59 -4.63
N PHE A 38 -9.75 -5.24 -5.41
CA PHE A 38 -9.96 -5.42 -6.84
C PHE A 38 -11.01 -6.48 -7.15
N VAL A 39 -11.03 -7.59 -6.40
CA VAL A 39 -12.04 -8.65 -6.56
C VAL A 39 -13.46 -8.10 -6.33
N GLN A 40 -13.65 -7.26 -5.32
CA GLN A 40 -14.97 -6.66 -5.02
C GLN A 40 -15.33 -5.51 -5.96
N ASN A 41 -14.36 -4.93 -6.67
CA ASN A 41 -14.55 -3.77 -7.54
C ASN A 41 -13.96 -4.03 -8.95
N PRO A 42 -14.49 -5.02 -9.71
CA PRO A 42 -13.90 -5.41 -10.99
C PRO A 42 -13.93 -4.31 -12.06
N ASN A 43 -14.83 -3.34 -11.91
CA ASN A 43 -14.98 -2.19 -12.82
C ASN A 43 -14.31 -0.92 -12.27
N ILE A 44 -13.38 -1.05 -11.31
CA ILE A 44 -12.66 0.10 -10.77
C ILE A 44 -11.92 0.82 -11.91
N GLN A 45 -12.08 2.14 -11.97
CA GLN A 45 -11.40 2.96 -12.96
C GLN A 45 -9.90 3.04 -12.60
N LEU A 46 -9.06 2.49 -13.47
CA LEU A 46 -7.60 2.41 -13.25
C LEU A 46 -6.92 3.75 -13.55
N GLU A 47 -7.21 4.29 -14.74
CA GLU A 47 -6.72 5.59 -15.20
C GLU A 47 -7.80 6.67 -15.05
N GLU A 48 -7.44 7.80 -14.45
CA GLU A 48 -8.31 8.95 -14.31
C GLU A 48 -7.58 10.20 -14.79
N PHE A 49 -8.20 10.97 -15.68
CA PHE A 49 -7.62 12.17 -16.27
C PHE A 49 -8.13 13.44 -15.58
N ASP A 50 -9.32 13.37 -14.97
CA ASP A 50 -9.88 14.45 -14.17
C ASP A 50 -9.18 14.51 -12.81
N SER A 51 -8.35 15.55 -12.62
CA SER A 51 -7.58 15.77 -11.39
C SER A 51 -8.46 15.90 -10.14
N SER A 52 -9.73 16.30 -10.28
CA SER A 52 -10.66 16.39 -9.16
C SER A 52 -11.11 15.03 -8.63
N LYS A 53 -10.97 13.97 -9.44
CA LYS A 53 -11.35 12.58 -9.11
C LYS A 53 -10.17 11.71 -8.70
N LYS A 54 -8.94 12.23 -8.78
CA LYS A 54 -7.72 11.51 -8.37
C LYS A 54 -7.62 11.32 -6.85
N ILE A 55 -6.84 10.33 -6.44
CA ILE A 55 -6.47 10.09 -5.04
C ILE A 55 -5.59 11.23 -4.56
N ASN A 56 -6.10 12.03 -3.63
CA ASN A 56 -5.32 13.03 -2.92
C ASN A 56 -4.52 12.39 -1.78
N THR A 57 -3.20 12.47 -1.86
CA THR A 57 -2.33 11.97 -0.80
C THR A 57 -1.98 13.06 0.20
N ARG A 58 -1.62 12.66 1.42
CA ARG A 58 -1.21 13.61 2.48
C ARG A 58 0.12 14.31 2.20
N TRP A 59 0.90 13.82 1.22
CA TRP A 59 2.17 14.41 0.82
C TRP A 59 2.05 15.27 -0.45
N GLY A 60 0.83 15.63 -0.86
CA GLY A 60 0.57 16.64 -1.89
C GLY A 60 0.54 16.12 -3.33
N GLN A 61 0.88 14.86 -3.57
CA GLN A 61 0.80 14.26 -4.90
C GLN A 61 -0.59 13.67 -5.15
N GLN A 62 -1.07 13.79 -6.38
CA GLN A 62 -2.27 13.11 -6.86
C GLN A 62 -1.90 11.89 -7.69
N TYR A 63 -2.68 10.82 -7.54
CA TYR A 63 -2.53 9.58 -8.27
C TYR A 63 -3.88 9.05 -8.73
N ASP A 64 -3.92 8.38 -9.88
CA ASP A 64 -4.99 7.43 -10.19
C ASP A 64 -4.68 6.06 -9.54
N VAL A 65 -5.55 5.07 -9.78
CA VAL A 65 -5.43 3.75 -9.14
C VAL A 65 -4.22 2.99 -9.69
N GLU A 66 -3.96 3.09 -10.98
CA GLU A 66 -2.78 2.49 -11.61
C GLU A 66 -1.48 3.02 -10.99
N GLN A 67 -1.30 4.34 -10.99
CA GLN A 67 -0.11 4.98 -10.44
C GLN A 67 0.08 4.68 -8.94
N MET A 68 -1.01 4.59 -8.18
CA MET A 68 -0.96 4.20 -6.77
C MET A 68 -0.52 2.74 -6.58
N MET A 69 -0.94 1.84 -7.47
CA MET A 69 -0.53 0.44 -7.45
C MET A 69 0.96 0.30 -7.81
N GLU A 70 1.42 0.99 -8.83
CA GLU A 70 2.85 1.07 -9.15
C GLU A 70 3.67 1.58 -7.96
N HIS A 71 3.20 2.66 -7.31
CA HIS A 71 3.81 3.19 -6.10
C HIS A 71 3.88 2.13 -4.99
N ALA A 72 2.80 1.39 -4.74
CA ALA A 72 2.76 0.35 -3.72
C ALA A 72 3.78 -0.76 -3.99
N ILE A 73 3.91 -1.22 -5.23
CA ILE A 73 4.88 -2.24 -5.64
C ILE A 73 6.30 -1.74 -5.40
N VAL A 74 6.67 -0.57 -5.94
CA VAL A 74 8.04 -0.03 -5.78
C VAL A 74 8.36 0.30 -4.32
N HIS A 75 7.36 0.66 -3.51
CA HIS A 75 7.52 0.94 -2.09
C HIS A 75 7.91 -0.32 -1.30
N VAL A 76 7.24 -1.46 -1.54
CA VAL A 76 7.59 -2.74 -0.92
C VAL A 76 9.00 -3.20 -1.33
N LEU A 77 9.32 -3.12 -2.62
CA LEU A 77 10.65 -3.48 -3.13
C LEU A 77 11.76 -2.59 -2.54
N ARG A 78 11.49 -1.29 -2.38
CA ARG A 78 12.42 -0.35 -1.74
C ARG A 78 12.70 -0.76 -0.29
N HIS A 79 11.68 -1.09 0.49
CA HIS A 79 11.85 -1.51 1.88
C HIS A 79 12.59 -2.84 2.00
N ARG A 80 12.29 -3.80 1.13
CA ARG A 80 13.07 -5.05 1.05
C ARG A 80 14.56 -4.74 0.85
N ARG A 81 14.90 -3.89 -0.12
CA ARG A 81 16.30 -3.49 -0.37
C ARG A 81 16.93 -2.78 0.83
N GLN A 82 16.18 -1.97 1.56
CA GLN A 82 16.68 -1.31 2.78
C GLN A 82 17.01 -2.33 3.87
N ILE A 83 16.16 -3.35 4.06
CA ILE A 83 16.41 -4.44 5.01
C ILE A 83 17.64 -5.26 4.59
N GLU A 84 17.74 -5.63 3.31
CA GLU A 84 18.91 -6.35 2.77
C GLU A 84 20.22 -5.57 3.02
N LYS A 85 20.20 -4.25 2.81
CA LYS A 85 21.36 -3.39 3.13
C LYS A 85 21.67 -3.34 4.62
N ALA A 86 20.65 -3.25 5.47
CA ALA A 86 20.84 -3.24 6.92
C ALA A 86 21.46 -4.55 7.39
N LEU A 87 20.99 -5.70 6.87
CA LEU A 87 21.57 -7.01 7.19
C LEU A 87 23.06 -7.07 6.85
N ILE A 88 23.48 -6.56 5.69
CA ILE A 88 24.90 -6.47 5.33
C ILE A 88 25.65 -5.58 6.32
N GLN A 89 25.11 -4.40 6.65
CA GLN A 89 25.76 -3.44 7.54
C GLN A 89 25.95 -3.94 8.97
N PHE A 90 25.06 -4.80 9.47
CA PHE A 90 25.06 -5.30 10.85
C PHE A 90 25.55 -6.76 10.96
N SER A 91 26.07 -7.35 9.87
CA SER A 91 26.67 -8.69 9.89
C SER A 91 28.19 -8.67 10.11
N ASP A 92 28.78 -7.48 10.27
CA ASP A 92 30.17 -7.22 10.66
C ASP A 92 30.25 -6.72 12.13
#